data_AF-A0A6P1VYL1-F1
#
_entry.id   AF-A0A6P1VYL1-F1
#
_cell.length_a   1.000
_cell.length_b   1.000
_cell.length_c   1.000
_cell.angle_alpha   90.00
_cell.angle_beta   90.00
_cell.angle_gamma   90.00
#
_symmetry.space_group_name_H-M   'P 1'
#
loop_
_entity.id
_entity.type
_entity.pdbx_description
1 polymer ?
#
loop_
_entity_poly.entity_id
_entity_poly.type
_entity_poly.pdbx_seq_one_letter_code
_entity_poly.pdbx_strand_id
1 'polypeptide(L)'
;MNNFGRTLAYIFGFILSSSYYPALGQEKETWITKPQAQWPLISMINEVWFQNGERYVHPSFDYVATGFLIQTGTDTLAVTAKHALWAAKTKAMKSVDFGGALQKWLMHPKNNLADSVLIDYLLNADSTEILSGRQSTITQRDWLVFKTKYHSPAIQPLKPRYTLAKPGEKVYIFACPYQEKNCVIYSGHVLESKGNRLIITSDTSQKVSGSSGSPIVDENGYLLGILGGSSVNNKTGEPALYGTTTHYLQKVLRQTRPLNVPLISIGETLLPIIDKQGIDQAVRYYRTLYKQDQSHFIYTFDSQELNSLADRLVREKKLNEAVQIYLLSLSEFSWSSGTYYSLGNTYALMGKTQLARQAYTRSIQLSPDNKEAKQALDKLSNQ
;
A
#
# COMPACT_ATOMS: atom_id res chain seq x y z
N MET A 1 -60.64 18.03 42.47
CA MET A 1 -61.48 18.13 41.26
C MET A 1 -60.61 17.82 40.06
N ASN A 2 -61.06 16.86 39.26
CA ASN A 2 -60.39 16.26 38.11
C ASN A 2 -60.00 17.29 37.04
N ASN A 3 -58.84 17.10 36.40
CA ASN A 3 -58.86 16.78 34.97
C ASN A 3 -57.53 16.20 34.46
N PHE A 4 -57.66 14.96 33.98
CA PHE A 4 -56.73 14.22 33.15
C PHE A 4 -56.66 14.85 31.74
N GLY A 5 -55.47 14.91 31.16
CA GLY A 5 -55.24 15.44 29.81
C GLY A 5 -53.98 14.88 29.14
N ARG A 6 -53.97 13.55 28.93
CA ARG A 6 -53.20 12.75 27.96
C ARG A 6 -52.04 13.41 27.19
N THR A 7 -50.82 13.03 27.54
CA THR A 7 -49.66 13.12 26.63
C THR A 7 -49.57 11.82 25.81
N LEU A 8 -49.83 11.91 24.50
CA LEU A 8 -49.59 10.82 23.55
C LEU A 8 -48.08 10.64 23.33
N ALA A 9 -47.54 9.51 23.76
CA ALA A 9 -46.21 9.06 23.37
C ALA A 9 -46.28 8.43 21.97
N TYR A 10 -45.72 9.11 20.97
CA TYR A 10 -45.49 8.53 19.65
C TYR A 10 -44.26 7.61 19.71
N ILE A 11 -44.49 6.32 19.91
CA ILE A 11 -43.49 5.27 19.67
C ILE A 11 -43.51 4.98 18.17
N PHE A 12 -42.58 5.58 17.42
CA PHE A 12 -42.27 5.14 16.07
C PHE A 12 -41.48 3.83 16.14
N GLY A 13 -42.19 2.71 16.00
CA GLY A 13 -41.57 1.42 15.71
C GLY A 13 -41.04 1.44 14.27
N PHE A 14 -39.73 1.59 14.10
CA PHE A 14 -39.07 1.29 12.83
C PHE A 14 -39.06 -0.23 12.64
N ILE A 15 -40.05 -0.75 11.89
CA ILE A 15 -39.95 -2.07 11.28
C ILE A 15 -38.95 -1.92 10.12
N LEU A 16 -37.69 -2.26 10.39
CA LEU A 16 -36.70 -2.51 9.33
C LEU A 16 -37.11 -3.79 8.62
N SER A 17 -37.95 -3.66 7.58
CA SER A 17 -38.10 -4.70 6.57
C SER A 17 -36.76 -4.81 5.84
N SER A 18 -35.93 -5.77 6.24
CA SER A 18 -34.72 -6.14 5.50
C SER A 18 -35.15 -6.82 4.19
N SER A 19 -35.44 -6.02 3.18
CA SER A 19 -35.53 -6.50 1.80
C SER A 19 -34.13 -6.99 1.43
N TYR A 20 -33.92 -8.31 1.46
CA TYR A 20 -32.75 -8.96 0.91
C TYR A 20 -32.75 -8.71 -0.60
N TYR A 21 -32.12 -7.61 -1.03
CA TYR A 21 -31.70 -7.48 -2.42
C TYR A 21 -30.50 -8.41 -2.61
N PRO A 22 -30.56 -9.38 -3.54
CA PRO A 22 -29.35 -10.10 -3.92
C PRO A 22 -28.35 -9.05 -4.41
N ALA A 23 -27.13 -9.09 -3.89
CA ALA A 23 -26.04 -8.26 -4.38
C ALA A 23 -25.90 -8.52 -5.88
N LEU A 24 -26.31 -7.56 -6.71
CA LEU A 24 -26.08 -7.60 -8.15
C LEU A 24 -24.57 -7.77 -8.34
N GLY A 25 -24.16 -8.92 -8.88
CA GLY A 25 -22.77 -9.19 -9.19
C GLY A 25 -22.24 -8.10 -10.12
N GLN A 26 -21.01 -7.67 -9.90
CA GLN A 26 -20.35 -6.70 -10.76
C GLN A 26 -20.31 -7.21 -12.21
N GLU A 27 -20.92 -6.48 -13.14
CA GLU A 27 -20.94 -6.87 -14.56
C GLU A 27 -19.53 -6.83 -15.14
N LYS A 28 -19.13 -7.91 -15.83
CA LYS A 28 -17.83 -7.99 -16.51
C LYS A 28 -17.74 -6.96 -17.64
N GLU A 29 -16.62 -6.26 -17.72
CA GLU A 29 -16.30 -5.41 -18.86
C GLU A 29 -16.23 -6.25 -20.15
N THR A 30 -16.83 -5.76 -21.23
CA THR A 30 -16.94 -6.53 -22.50
C THR A 30 -15.60 -6.91 -23.11
N TRP A 31 -14.53 -6.19 -22.79
CA TRP A 31 -13.20 -6.50 -23.29
C TRP A 31 -12.52 -7.64 -22.52
N ILE A 32 -12.82 -7.82 -21.23
CA ILE A 32 -12.19 -8.87 -20.40
C ILE A 32 -12.67 -10.27 -20.80
N THR A 33 -13.84 -10.36 -21.45
CA THR A 33 -14.42 -11.63 -21.93
C THR A 33 -13.80 -12.09 -23.25
N LYS A 34 -13.03 -11.24 -23.93
CA LYS A 34 -12.31 -11.60 -25.16
C LYS A 34 -11.01 -12.35 -24.82
N PRO A 35 -10.43 -13.11 -25.76
CA PRO A 35 -9.07 -13.66 -25.59
C PRO A 35 -8.07 -12.55 -25.24
N GLN A 36 -7.11 -12.84 -24.36
CA GLN A 36 -6.15 -11.84 -23.86
C GLN A 36 -5.39 -11.10 -24.97
N ALA A 37 -5.12 -11.76 -26.10
CA ALA A 37 -4.48 -11.13 -27.27
C ALA A 37 -5.32 -10.01 -27.92
N GLN A 38 -6.61 -9.92 -27.59
CA GLN A 38 -7.54 -8.89 -28.07
C GLN A 38 -7.90 -7.87 -26.99
N TRP A 39 -7.26 -7.94 -25.82
CA TRP A 39 -7.49 -6.94 -24.79
C TRP A 39 -6.95 -5.57 -25.22
N PRO A 40 -7.63 -4.48 -24.83
CA PRO A 40 -7.29 -3.15 -25.29
C PRO A 40 -5.99 -2.69 -24.66
N LEU A 41 -5.44 -1.65 -25.27
CA LEU A 41 -4.29 -0.94 -24.75
C LEU A 41 -4.67 -0.18 -23.48
N ILE A 42 -4.00 -0.49 -22.37
CA ILE A 42 -4.29 0.07 -21.04
C ILE A 42 -3.07 0.81 -20.46
N SER A 43 -1.90 0.17 -20.49
CA SER A 43 -0.70 0.67 -19.84
C SER A 43 0.19 1.49 -20.78
N MET A 44 0.82 2.50 -20.20
CA MET A 44 1.67 3.48 -20.85
C MET A 44 2.94 3.73 -20.03
N ILE A 45 3.95 4.31 -20.66
CA ILE A 45 5.13 4.87 -20.00
C ILE A 45 4.96 6.37 -19.81
N ASN A 46 5.70 6.97 -18.87
CA ASN A 46 5.69 8.41 -18.63
C ASN A 46 6.94 9.08 -19.19
N GLU A 47 6.77 10.23 -19.83
CA GLU A 47 7.83 11.17 -20.23
C GLU A 47 7.55 12.56 -19.63
N VAL A 48 8.54 13.14 -18.95
CA VAL A 48 8.39 14.38 -18.19
C VAL A 48 9.47 15.40 -18.58
N TRP A 49 9.04 16.63 -18.86
CA TRP A 49 9.90 17.76 -19.16
C TRP A 49 9.62 18.91 -18.20
N PHE A 50 10.70 19.51 -17.70
CA PHE A 50 10.66 20.68 -16.83
C PHE A 50 11.11 21.93 -17.57
N GLN A 51 10.57 23.09 -17.18
CA GLN A 51 10.83 24.37 -17.83
C GLN A 51 12.32 24.75 -17.86
N ASN A 52 13.09 24.30 -16.86
CA ASN A 52 14.53 24.55 -16.76
C ASN A 52 15.39 23.54 -17.53
N GLY A 53 14.78 22.66 -18.33
CA GLY A 53 15.47 21.64 -19.12
C GLY A 53 15.93 20.41 -18.33
N GLU A 54 15.69 20.36 -17.01
CA GLU A 54 15.96 19.15 -16.23
C GLU A 54 15.09 17.97 -16.73
N ARG A 55 15.64 16.76 -16.58
CA ARG A 55 14.99 15.48 -16.90
C ARG A 55 15.28 14.47 -15.78
N TYR A 56 14.81 13.24 -15.97
CA TYR A 56 14.94 12.13 -15.02
C TYR A 56 16.28 12.06 -14.30
N VAL A 57 16.21 11.94 -12.98
CA VAL A 57 17.39 11.75 -12.13
C VAL A 57 17.69 10.25 -12.00
N HIS A 58 17.96 9.57 -13.12
CA HIS A 58 18.41 8.17 -13.09
C HIS A 58 19.16 7.77 -14.38
N PRO A 59 20.31 7.08 -14.29
CA PRO A 59 21.11 6.72 -15.47
C PRO A 59 20.63 5.48 -16.22
N SER A 60 19.73 4.67 -15.63
CA SER A 60 19.40 3.33 -16.15
C SER A 60 18.06 3.19 -16.86
N PHE A 61 17.30 4.26 -17.07
CA PHE A 61 16.02 4.20 -17.76
C PHE A 61 15.66 5.52 -18.44
N ASP A 62 14.90 5.43 -19.55
CA ASP A 62 14.52 6.57 -20.38
C ASP A 62 13.12 7.14 -20.05
N TYR A 63 12.35 6.42 -19.23
CA TYR A 63 11.02 6.80 -18.77
C TYR A 63 10.83 6.41 -17.31
N VAL A 64 9.84 6.99 -16.64
CA VAL A 64 9.51 6.60 -15.25
C VAL A 64 8.21 5.82 -15.21
N ALA A 65 8.20 4.70 -14.48
CA ALA A 65 6.97 4.02 -14.07
C ALA A 65 6.01 3.62 -15.22
N THR A 66 4.90 3.00 -14.83
CA THR A 66 3.74 2.71 -15.68
C THR A 66 2.62 3.69 -15.33
N GLY A 67 1.96 4.23 -16.34
CA GLY A 67 0.75 5.05 -16.20
C GLY A 67 -0.43 4.42 -16.94
N PHE A 68 -1.64 4.88 -16.63
CA PHE A 68 -2.88 4.43 -17.27
C PHE A 68 -3.99 5.48 -17.09
N LEU A 69 -5.14 5.25 -17.73
CA LEU A 69 -6.33 6.11 -17.62
C LEU A 69 -7.39 5.49 -16.70
N ILE A 70 -8.13 6.35 -16.00
CA ILE A 70 -9.32 5.97 -15.23
C ILE A 70 -10.55 6.72 -15.71
N GLN A 71 -11.68 6.01 -15.79
CA GLN A 71 -12.99 6.59 -16.04
C GLN A 71 -13.71 6.81 -14.70
N THR A 72 -14.02 8.07 -14.39
CA THR A 72 -14.71 8.46 -13.15
C THR A 72 -16.24 8.56 -13.31
N GLY A 73 -16.74 8.30 -14.52
CA GLY A 73 -18.14 8.49 -14.91
C GLY A 73 -18.42 9.88 -15.49
N THR A 74 -17.71 10.91 -15.03
CA THR A 74 -17.83 12.29 -15.52
C THR A 74 -16.58 12.79 -16.24
N ASP A 75 -15.45 12.12 -16.06
CA ASP A 75 -14.15 12.56 -16.54
C ASP A 75 -13.21 11.38 -16.76
N THR A 76 -12.20 11.59 -17.62
CA THR A 76 -11.10 10.67 -17.85
C THR A 76 -9.82 11.26 -17.24
N LEU A 77 -9.27 10.60 -16.23
CA LEU A 77 -8.06 11.06 -15.54
C LEU A 77 -6.88 10.15 -15.88
N ALA A 78 -5.67 10.69 -15.77
CA ALA A 78 -4.45 9.91 -15.91
C ALA A 78 -3.80 9.68 -14.55
N VAL A 79 -3.20 8.52 -14.37
CA VAL A 79 -2.65 8.10 -13.07
C VAL A 79 -1.34 7.35 -13.23
N THR A 80 -0.46 7.48 -12.24
CA THR A 80 0.76 6.67 -12.06
C THR A 80 1.14 6.63 -10.57
N ALA A 81 2.24 5.95 -10.23
CA ALA A 81 2.73 5.91 -8.85
C ALA A 81 3.28 7.27 -8.42
N LYS A 82 2.95 7.70 -7.20
CA LYS A 82 3.44 8.95 -6.60
C LYS A 82 4.94 8.94 -6.40
N HIS A 83 5.51 7.79 -6.01
CA HIS A 83 6.95 7.65 -5.85
C HIS A 83 7.74 7.74 -7.17
N ALA A 84 7.07 7.77 -8.33
CA ALA A 84 7.73 8.16 -9.59
C ALA A 84 8.42 9.53 -9.47
N LEU A 85 7.88 10.42 -8.63
CA LEU A 85 8.48 11.72 -8.34
C LEU A 85 9.84 11.63 -7.64
N TRP A 86 10.31 10.48 -7.13
CA TRP A 86 11.69 10.36 -6.67
C TRP A 86 12.70 10.54 -7.81
N ALA A 87 12.34 10.13 -9.03
CA ALA A 87 13.15 10.27 -10.23
C ALA A 87 12.64 11.38 -11.17
N ALA A 88 11.31 11.51 -11.31
CA ALA A 88 10.65 12.46 -12.20
C ALA A 88 10.34 13.79 -11.50
N LYS A 89 11.41 14.46 -11.08
CA LYS A 89 11.36 15.74 -10.39
C LYS A 89 12.55 16.60 -10.76
N THR A 90 12.44 17.91 -10.52
CA THR A 90 13.63 18.76 -10.50
C THR A 90 14.48 18.49 -9.26
N LYS A 91 15.74 18.95 -9.28
CA LYS A 91 16.62 18.92 -8.10
C LYS A 91 16.05 19.72 -6.93
N ALA A 92 15.37 20.83 -7.24
CA ALA A 92 14.79 21.75 -6.27
C ALA A 92 13.50 21.21 -5.63
N MET A 93 12.73 20.40 -6.34
CA MET A 93 11.45 19.85 -5.86
C MET A 93 11.65 18.94 -4.63
N LYS A 94 10.93 19.24 -3.55
CA LYS A 94 10.98 18.51 -2.26
C LYS A 94 9.64 17.94 -1.80
N SER A 95 8.54 18.35 -2.40
CA SER A 95 7.18 17.93 -2.05
C SER A 95 6.41 17.46 -3.29
N VAL A 96 5.20 16.94 -3.09
CA VAL A 96 4.30 16.45 -4.15
C VAL A 96 3.61 17.63 -4.84
N ASP A 97 4.40 18.59 -5.29
CA ASP A 97 3.95 19.78 -6.01
C ASP A 97 5.06 20.24 -6.96
N PHE A 98 4.71 20.43 -8.23
CA PHE A 98 5.66 20.91 -9.23
C PHE A 98 5.97 22.41 -9.08
N GLY A 99 5.16 23.19 -8.35
CA GLY A 99 5.40 24.61 -8.13
C GLY A 99 5.52 25.41 -9.43
N GLY A 100 4.80 25.00 -10.48
CA GLY A 100 4.88 25.60 -11.82
C GLY A 100 6.07 25.15 -12.68
N ALA A 101 6.97 24.30 -12.18
CA ALA A 101 8.15 23.86 -12.93
C ALA A 101 7.85 22.87 -14.07
N LEU A 102 6.68 22.22 -14.04
CA LEU A 102 6.28 21.23 -15.04
C LEU A 102 5.98 21.93 -16.37
N GLN A 103 6.73 21.57 -17.42
CA GLN A 103 6.45 22.04 -18.78
C GLN A 103 5.50 21.10 -19.51
N LYS A 104 5.75 19.79 -19.42
CA LYS A 104 4.98 18.76 -20.10
C LYS A 104 5.11 17.44 -19.36
N TRP A 105 3.99 16.72 -19.22
CA TRP A 105 3.97 15.31 -18.86
C TRP A 105 3.16 14.58 -19.93
N LEU A 106 3.79 13.63 -20.60
CA LEU A 106 3.19 12.81 -21.64
C LEU A 106 3.14 11.37 -21.15
N MET A 107 2.01 10.71 -21.34
CA MET A 107 1.92 9.26 -21.23
C MET A 107 1.63 8.67 -22.60
N HIS A 108 2.29 7.59 -22.96
CA HIS A 108 2.03 6.87 -24.21
C HIS A 108 2.50 5.42 -24.11
N PRO A 109 1.97 4.49 -24.92
CA PRO A 109 2.51 3.14 -25.01
C PRO A 109 3.96 3.16 -25.49
N LYS A 110 4.71 2.13 -25.09
CA LYS A 110 6.07 1.96 -25.61
C LYS A 110 6.08 1.93 -27.13
N ASN A 111 6.98 2.71 -27.71
CA ASN A 111 7.22 2.77 -29.15
C ASN A 111 6.00 3.23 -29.98
N ASN A 112 4.97 3.84 -29.36
CA ASN A 112 3.83 4.42 -30.07
C ASN A 112 3.50 5.80 -29.48
N LEU A 113 3.90 6.85 -30.19
CA LEU A 113 3.59 8.24 -29.81
C LEU A 113 2.25 8.74 -30.39
N ALA A 114 1.68 8.04 -31.37
CA ALA A 114 0.42 8.44 -31.99
C ALA A 114 -0.74 8.32 -31.00
N ASP A 115 -0.72 7.28 -30.17
CA ASP A 115 -1.63 7.11 -29.06
C ASP A 115 -1.00 7.66 -27.79
N SER A 116 -1.39 8.88 -27.41
CA SER A 116 -0.82 9.54 -26.23
C SER A 116 -1.85 10.27 -25.39
N VAL A 117 -1.43 10.59 -24.16
CA VAL A 117 -2.18 11.33 -23.16
C VAL A 117 -1.31 12.51 -22.74
N LEU A 118 -1.83 13.71 -22.95
CA LEU A 118 -1.21 14.94 -22.48
C LEU A 118 -1.85 15.34 -21.16
N ILE A 119 -1.02 15.49 -20.13
CA ILE A 119 -1.45 15.93 -18.82
C ILE A 119 -1.70 17.44 -18.82
N ASP A 120 -2.73 17.87 -18.09
CA ASP A 120 -3.02 19.27 -17.81
C ASP A 120 -2.35 19.70 -16.49
N TYR A 121 -2.90 19.24 -15.36
CA TYR A 121 -2.38 19.54 -14.02
C TYR A 121 -2.56 18.39 -13.03
N LEU A 122 -1.82 18.43 -11.94
CA LEU A 122 -1.87 17.46 -10.85
C LEU A 122 -3.05 17.75 -9.92
N LEU A 123 -4.00 16.82 -9.80
CA LEU A 123 -5.21 16.99 -8.97
C LEU A 123 -4.91 16.90 -7.48
N ASN A 124 -3.94 16.09 -7.10
CA ASN A 124 -3.53 15.89 -5.71
C ASN A 124 -2.17 16.52 -5.40
N ALA A 125 -1.91 17.69 -5.98
CA ALA A 125 -0.76 18.52 -5.62
C ALA A 125 -0.84 18.92 -4.14
N ASP A 126 0.26 18.76 -3.43
CA ASP A 126 0.36 19.05 -2.00
C ASP A 126 1.79 19.47 -1.64
N SER A 127 1.98 20.77 -1.45
CA SER A 127 3.26 21.35 -1.10
C SER A 127 3.74 20.94 0.31
N THR A 128 2.87 20.38 1.15
CA THR A 128 3.19 19.91 2.51
C THR A 128 3.58 18.44 2.56
N GLU A 129 3.26 17.65 1.54
CA GLU A 129 3.65 16.24 1.44
C GLU A 129 5.08 16.14 0.92
N ILE A 130 6.04 15.92 1.82
CA ILE A 130 7.46 15.80 1.45
C ILE A 130 7.74 14.48 0.70
N LEU A 131 8.65 14.52 -0.27
CA LEU A 131 8.95 13.38 -1.13
C LEU A 131 9.84 12.32 -0.45
N SER A 132 10.83 12.74 0.32
CA SER A 132 11.87 11.84 0.85
C SER A 132 12.23 12.13 2.30
N GLY A 133 12.97 11.21 2.90
CA GLY A 133 13.35 11.26 4.32
C GLY A 133 12.36 10.53 5.23
N ARG A 134 12.70 10.46 6.51
CA ARG A 134 11.99 9.65 7.52
C ARG A 134 10.51 10.04 7.70
N GLN A 135 10.17 11.30 7.42
CA GLN A 135 8.81 11.84 7.56
C GLN A 135 7.97 11.69 6.27
N SER A 136 8.56 11.20 5.18
CA SER A 136 7.82 10.99 3.93
C SER A 136 6.82 9.84 4.10
N THR A 137 5.61 10.05 3.58
CA THR A 137 4.52 9.07 3.66
C THR A 137 3.96 8.69 2.30
N ILE A 138 4.68 9.03 1.22
CA ILE A 138 4.13 8.92 -0.13
C ILE A 138 3.69 7.50 -0.49
N THR A 139 4.41 6.48 0.01
CA THR A 139 4.12 5.06 -0.23
C THR A 139 2.88 4.55 0.52
N GLN A 140 2.37 5.30 1.50
CA GLN A 140 1.10 4.97 2.18
C GLN A 140 -0.11 5.25 1.28
N ARG A 141 0.05 6.16 0.30
CA ARG A 141 -1.01 6.69 -0.58
C ARG A 141 -0.41 6.98 -1.96
N ASP A 142 0.15 5.95 -2.58
CA ASP A 142 1.10 6.06 -3.70
C ASP A 142 0.47 6.45 -5.05
N TRP A 143 -0.60 7.24 -5.05
CA TRP A 143 -1.27 7.68 -6.27
C TRP A 143 -0.85 9.08 -6.66
N LEU A 144 -0.43 9.25 -7.91
CA LEU A 144 -0.33 10.52 -8.59
C LEU A 144 -1.50 10.62 -9.57
N VAL A 145 -2.38 11.61 -9.39
CA VAL A 145 -3.63 11.70 -10.15
C VAL A 145 -3.67 13.02 -10.91
N PHE A 146 -3.88 12.93 -12.21
CA PHE A 146 -3.79 14.06 -13.13
C PHE A 146 -5.10 14.31 -13.85
N LYS A 147 -5.43 15.59 -14.03
CA LYS A 147 -6.37 16.01 -15.05
C LYS A 147 -5.73 15.82 -16.42
N THR A 148 -6.48 15.28 -17.38
CA THR A 148 -6.02 15.16 -18.76
C THR A 148 -6.38 16.42 -19.55
N LYS A 149 -5.44 16.90 -20.36
CA LYS A 149 -5.69 17.92 -21.39
C LYS A 149 -6.21 17.28 -22.67
N TYR A 150 -5.67 16.09 -22.97
CA TYR A 150 -6.03 15.26 -24.09
C TYR A 150 -5.70 13.81 -23.77
N HIS A 151 -6.51 12.87 -24.28
CA HIS A 151 -6.17 11.45 -24.30
C HIS A 151 -6.62 10.83 -25.62
N SER A 152 -5.80 9.94 -26.20
CA SER A 152 -6.20 9.15 -27.37
C SER A 152 -7.42 8.27 -27.05
N PRO A 153 -8.42 8.16 -27.94
CA PRO A 153 -9.55 7.24 -27.78
C PRO A 153 -9.15 5.76 -27.89
N ALA A 154 -7.95 5.45 -28.39
CA ALA A 154 -7.45 4.08 -28.50
C ALA A 154 -6.98 3.49 -27.15
N ILE A 155 -6.76 4.34 -26.15
CA ILE A 155 -6.30 3.93 -24.81
C ILE A 155 -7.52 3.73 -23.92
N GLN A 156 -7.74 2.50 -23.46
CA GLN A 156 -8.90 2.14 -22.65
C GLN A 156 -8.75 2.67 -21.22
N PRO A 157 -9.66 3.56 -20.76
CA PRO A 157 -9.73 3.93 -19.36
C PRO A 157 -10.36 2.80 -18.53
N LEU A 158 -9.85 2.59 -17.32
CA LEU A 158 -10.36 1.59 -16.39
C LEU A 158 -11.42 2.17 -15.45
N LYS A 159 -12.46 1.39 -15.15
CA LYS A 159 -13.44 1.74 -14.12
C LYS A 159 -12.93 1.30 -12.75
N PRO A 160 -12.93 2.18 -11.72
CA PRO A 160 -12.51 1.80 -10.39
C PRO A 160 -13.55 0.93 -9.66
N ARG A 161 -13.07 -0.12 -8.99
CA ARG A 161 -13.81 -0.85 -7.96
C ARG A 161 -13.35 -0.35 -6.59
N TYR A 162 -14.29 0.08 -5.77
CA TYR A 162 -14.00 0.70 -4.46
C TYR A 162 -14.19 -0.23 -3.26
N THR A 163 -14.85 -1.36 -3.47
CA THR A 163 -14.87 -2.44 -2.47
C THR A 163 -13.50 -3.11 -2.43
N LEU A 164 -13.00 -3.44 -1.23
CA LEU A 164 -11.77 -4.20 -1.10
C LEU A 164 -11.86 -5.57 -1.78
N ALA A 165 -10.74 -6.03 -2.32
CA ALA A 165 -10.62 -7.36 -2.90
C ALA A 165 -10.48 -8.40 -1.80
N LYS A 166 -10.99 -9.61 -2.03
CA LYS A 166 -10.89 -10.73 -1.10
C LYS A 166 -9.69 -11.62 -1.45
N PRO A 167 -9.07 -12.27 -0.45
CA PRO A 167 -8.05 -13.29 -0.71
C PRO A 167 -8.53 -14.36 -1.71
N GLY A 168 -7.67 -14.71 -2.65
CA GLY A 168 -7.96 -15.68 -3.72
C GLY A 168 -8.54 -15.06 -5.00
N GLU A 169 -9.01 -13.81 -4.99
CA GLU A 169 -9.48 -13.15 -6.21
C GLU A 169 -8.35 -13.07 -7.25
N LYS A 170 -8.66 -13.43 -8.49
CA LYS A 170 -7.72 -13.36 -9.61
C LYS A 170 -7.52 -11.91 -10.03
N VAL A 171 -6.27 -11.56 -10.32
CA VAL A 171 -5.89 -10.23 -10.77
C VAL A 171 -4.97 -10.25 -11.98
N TYR A 172 -5.00 -9.16 -12.73
CA TYR A 172 -4.14 -8.85 -13.86
C TYR A 172 -3.39 -7.54 -13.61
N ILE A 173 -2.10 -7.51 -13.93
CA ILE A 173 -1.23 -6.35 -13.78
C ILE A 173 -0.75 -5.93 -15.16
N PHE A 174 -1.16 -4.75 -15.63
CA PHE A 174 -0.77 -4.23 -16.94
C PHE A 174 0.48 -3.38 -16.79
N ALA A 175 1.65 -3.95 -17.05
CA ALA A 175 2.92 -3.35 -16.70
C ALA A 175 3.75 -2.92 -17.91
N CYS A 176 4.60 -1.90 -17.73
CA CYS A 176 5.60 -1.50 -18.71
C CYS A 176 7.02 -1.62 -18.11
N PRO A 177 7.56 -2.84 -17.93
CA PRO A 177 8.87 -3.02 -17.31
C PRO A 177 10.03 -2.57 -18.20
N TYR A 178 11.12 -2.04 -17.65
CA TYR A 178 12.24 -1.49 -18.42
C TYR A 178 12.87 -2.47 -19.40
N GLN A 179 12.93 -3.74 -19.04
CA GLN A 179 13.61 -4.78 -19.83
C GLN A 179 12.73 -5.39 -20.93
N GLU A 180 11.43 -5.10 -20.94
CA GLU A 180 10.50 -5.62 -21.94
C GLU A 180 10.37 -4.66 -23.12
N LYS A 181 10.34 -5.19 -24.34
CA LYS A 181 10.18 -4.38 -25.56
C LYS A 181 8.84 -3.63 -25.57
N ASN A 182 7.79 -4.31 -25.13
CA ASN A 182 6.43 -3.80 -25.03
C ASN A 182 5.96 -3.80 -23.59
N CYS A 183 4.79 -3.22 -23.33
CA CYS A 183 4.10 -3.47 -22.07
C CYS A 183 3.53 -4.89 -22.07
N VAL A 184 3.45 -5.51 -20.89
CA VAL A 184 3.09 -6.91 -20.69
C VAL A 184 1.99 -7.03 -19.64
N ILE A 185 1.32 -8.17 -19.62
CA ILE A 185 0.27 -8.46 -18.65
C ILE A 185 0.72 -9.62 -17.78
N TYR A 186 0.81 -9.39 -16.49
CA TYR A 186 1.04 -10.43 -15.49
C TYR A 186 -0.28 -10.86 -14.87
N SER A 187 -0.34 -12.09 -14.38
CA SER A 187 -1.49 -12.61 -13.66
C SER A 187 -1.09 -13.08 -12.27
N GLY A 188 -2.01 -12.97 -11.33
CA GLY A 188 -1.79 -13.37 -9.95
C GLY A 188 -3.10 -13.48 -9.19
N HIS A 189 -2.97 -13.58 -7.87
CA HIS A 189 -4.10 -13.68 -6.95
C HIS A 189 -3.88 -12.76 -5.76
N VAL A 190 -4.97 -12.25 -5.20
CA VAL A 190 -4.95 -11.48 -3.96
C VAL A 190 -4.55 -12.38 -2.80
N LEU A 191 -3.50 -12.01 -2.08
CA LEU A 191 -3.12 -12.65 -0.82
C LEU A 191 -3.81 -11.97 0.36
N GLU A 192 -3.86 -10.64 0.35
CA GLU A 192 -4.47 -9.83 1.40
C GLU A 192 -4.88 -8.46 0.85
N SER A 193 -6.02 -7.92 1.32
CA SER A 193 -6.38 -6.52 1.10
C SER A 193 -6.89 -5.92 2.41
N LYS A 194 -6.16 -4.94 2.94
CA LYS A 194 -6.45 -4.29 4.21
C LYS A 194 -6.16 -2.80 4.08
N GLY A 195 -7.16 -1.97 4.33
CA GLY A 195 -7.00 -0.52 4.25
C GLY A 195 -6.54 -0.06 2.87
N ASN A 196 -5.47 0.74 2.85
CA ASN A 196 -4.83 1.20 1.62
C ASN A 196 -3.91 0.14 0.98
N ARG A 197 -3.70 -1.02 1.60
CA ARG A 197 -2.72 -2.01 1.16
C ARG A 197 -3.39 -3.19 0.46
N LEU A 198 -2.81 -3.58 -0.67
CA LEU A 198 -3.15 -4.80 -1.40
C LEU A 198 -1.86 -5.60 -1.56
N ILE A 199 -1.86 -6.87 -1.15
CA ILE A 199 -0.77 -7.81 -1.34
C ILE A 199 -1.22 -8.89 -2.31
N ILE A 200 -0.42 -9.14 -3.34
CA ILE A 200 -0.71 -10.11 -4.40
C ILE A 200 0.47 -11.03 -4.63
N THR A 201 0.20 -12.21 -5.17
CA THR A 201 1.25 -13.17 -5.53
C THR A 201 2.25 -12.55 -6.51
N SER A 202 3.52 -12.91 -6.37
CA SER A 202 4.57 -12.58 -7.34
C SER A 202 5.02 -13.85 -8.05
N ASP A 203 5.32 -13.74 -9.34
CA ASP A 203 6.11 -14.73 -10.08
C ASP A 203 7.53 -14.19 -10.20
N THR A 204 8.48 -14.80 -9.49
CA THR A 204 9.86 -14.32 -9.41
C THR A 204 10.64 -14.48 -10.72
N SER A 205 10.10 -15.21 -11.69
CA SER A 205 10.69 -15.28 -13.03
C SER A 205 10.43 -14.01 -13.86
N GLN A 206 9.46 -13.19 -13.44
CA GLN A 206 9.05 -11.99 -14.18
C GLN A 206 9.91 -10.77 -13.82
N LYS A 207 10.28 -10.00 -14.84
CA LYS A 207 11.01 -8.74 -14.67
C LYS A 207 10.04 -7.61 -14.35
N VAL A 208 9.99 -7.19 -13.09
CA VAL A 208 9.01 -6.19 -12.61
C VAL A 208 9.58 -4.78 -12.44
N SER A 209 10.85 -4.56 -12.77
CA SER A 209 11.46 -3.22 -12.67
C SER A 209 10.84 -2.28 -13.71
N GLY A 210 10.35 -1.12 -13.27
CA GLY A 210 9.59 -0.17 -14.12
C GLY A 210 8.07 -0.35 -14.05
N SER A 211 7.58 -1.43 -13.43
CA SER A 211 6.14 -1.71 -13.29
C SER A 211 5.44 -0.86 -12.21
N SER A 212 6.15 -0.06 -11.42
CA SER A 212 5.53 0.87 -10.46
C SER A 212 4.43 1.70 -11.14
N GLY A 213 3.26 1.84 -10.52
CA GLY A 213 2.11 2.57 -11.08
C GLY A 213 1.22 1.75 -12.01
N SER A 214 1.57 0.48 -12.31
CA SER A 214 0.72 -0.40 -13.12
C SER A 214 -0.65 -0.60 -12.49
N PRO A 215 -1.75 -0.57 -13.27
CA PRO A 215 -3.06 -0.90 -12.74
C PRO A 215 -3.14 -2.39 -12.38
N ILE A 216 -3.70 -2.66 -11.20
CA ILE A 216 -4.08 -3.99 -10.75
C ILE A 216 -5.59 -4.11 -10.98
N VAL A 217 -5.97 -5.06 -11.83
CA VAL A 217 -7.34 -5.21 -12.36
C VAL A 217 -7.90 -6.57 -11.96
N ASP A 218 -9.15 -6.63 -11.53
CA ASP A 218 -9.82 -7.90 -11.20
C ASP A 218 -10.26 -8.69 -12.44
N GLU A 219 -10.77 -9.90 -12.24
CA GLU A 219 -11.26 -10.77 -13.32
C GLU A 219 -12.47 -10.23 -14.09
N ASN A 220 -13.08 -9.15 -13.59
CA ASN A 220 -14.22 -8.48 -14.22
C ASN A 220 -13.78 -7.24 -15.03
N GLY A 221 -12.48 -6.90 -15.03
CA GLY A 221 -11.94 -5.75 -15.77
C GLY A 221 -11.94 -4.44 -14.97
N TYR A 222 -12.12 -4.47 -13.65
CA TYR A 222 -12.15 -3.26 -12.82
C TYR A 222 -10.86 -3.06 -12.05
N LEU A 223 -10.47 -1.79 -11.93
CA LEU A 223 -9.29 -1.37 -11.22
C LEU A 223 -9.47 -1.55 -9.71
N LEU A 224 -8.59 -2.34 -9.09
CA LEU A 224 -8.50 -2.55 -7.64
C LEU A 224 -7.48 -1.61 -6.97
N GLY A 225 -6.44 -1.22 -7.72
CA GLY A 225 -5.34 -0.45 -7.18
C GLY A 225 -4.21 -0.22 -8.16
N ILE A 226 -3.12 0.36 -7.67
CA ILE A 226 -1.88 0.55 -8.42
C ILE A 226 -0.74 -0.22 -7.77
N LEU A 227 0.11 -0.82 -8.59
CA LEU A 227 1.31 -1.51 -8.14
C LEU A 227 2.30 -0.51 -7.56
N GLY A 228 2.79 -0.75 -6.35
CA GLY A 228 3.84 0.08 -5.75
C GLY A 228 5.23 -0.57 -5.83
N GLY A 229 5.32 -1.89 -5.63
CA GLY A 229 6.58 -2.61 -5.74
C GLY A 229 6.59 -3.97 -5.04
N SER A 230 7.77 -4.41 -4.61
CA SER A 230 7.99 -5.71 -3.96
C SER A 230 7.54 -5.71 -2.50
N SER A 231 7.03 -6.86 -2.06
CA SER A 231 6.59 -7.15 -0.70
C SER A 231 6.86 -8.62 -0.39
N VAL A 232 6.33 -9.10 0.73
CA VAL A 232 6.25 -10.51 1.07
C VAL A 232 4.83 -10.89 1.48
N ASN A 233 4.53 -12.19 1.43
CA ASN A 233 3.35 -12.75 2.05
C ASN A 233 3.48 -12.65 3.58
N ASN A 234 2.53 -11.99 4.24
CA ASN A 234 2.57 -11.75 5.68
C ASN A 234 2.58 -13.02 6.55
N LYS A 235 2.18 -14.18 6.01
CA LYS A 235 2.15 -15.46 6.74
C LYS A 235 3.33 -16.37 6.43
N THR A 236 3.81 -16.37 5.19
CA THR A 236 4.84 -17.32 4.73
C THR A 236 6.21 -16.68 4.54
N GLY A 237 6.26 -15.35 4.33
CA GLY A 237 7.49 -14.63 3.98
C GLY A 237 7.91 -14.76 2.52
N GLU A 238 7.15 -15.50 1.71
CA GLU A 238 7.44 -15.67 0.29
C GLU A 238 7.34 -14.35 -0.48
N PRO A 239 8.14 -14.17 -1.55
CA PRO A 239 8.07 -12.98 -2.39
C PRO A 239 6.65 -12.67 -2.87
N ALA A 240 6.24 -11.42 -2.69
CA ALA A 240 4.94 -10.91 -3.11
C ALA A 240 5.12 -9.54 -3.75
N LEU A 241 4.02 -9.00 -4.28
CA LEU A 241 3.94 -7.61 -4.71
C LEU A 241 2.95 -6.87 -3.83
N TYR A 242 3.18 -5.58 -3.64
CA TYR A 242 2.19 -4.70 -3.05
C TYR A 242 1.64 -3.69 -4.05
N GLY A 243 0.39 -3.33 -3.83
CA GLY A 243 -0.24 -2.18 -4.41
C GLY A 243 -0.95 -1.31 -3.37
N THR A 244 -1.35 -0.12 -3.81
CA THR A 244 -2.21 0.78 -3.07
C THR A 244 -3.64 0.67 -3.62
N THR A 245 -4.63 0.47 -2.74
CA THR A 245 -6.04 0.31 -3.16
C THR A 245 -6.64 1.61 -3.71
N THR A 246 -7.80 1.52 -4.36
CA THR A 246 -8.58 2.66 -4.88
C THR A 246 -9.19 3.57 -3.82
N HIS A 247 -9.01 3.28 -2.53
CA HIS A 247 -9.57 4.10 -1.46
C HIS A 247 -9.04 5.54 -1.47
N TYR A 248 -7.72 5.72 -1.58
CA TYR A 248 -7.14 7.07 -1.67
C TYR A 248 -7.60 7.82 -2.92
N LEU A 249 -7.79 7.11 -4.04
CA LEU A 249 -8.36 7.69 -5.25
C LEU A 249 -9.75 8.29 -4.98
N GLN A 250 -10.63 7.64 -4.21
CA GLN A 250 -11.93 8.22 -3.83
C GLN A 250 -11.79 9.56 -3.12
N LYS A 251 -10.81 9.67 -2.22
CA LYS A 251 -10.54 10.90 -1.47
C LYS A 251 -10.08 12.03 -2.38
N VAL A 252 -9.22 11.73 -3.36
CA VAL A 252 -8.77 12.68 -4.39
C VAL A 252 -9.95 13.15 -5.24
N LEU A 253 -10.79 12.23 -5.74
CA LEU A 253 -11.94 12.56 -6.58
C LEU A 253 -12.99 13.42 -5.85
N ARG A 254 -13.19 13.18 -4.55
CA ARG A 254 -14.07 13.98 -3.69
C ARG A 254 -13.44 15.30 -3.22
N GLN A 255 -12.17 15.54 -3.55
CA GLN A 255 -11.40 16.71 -3.11
C GLN A 255 -11.46 16.93 -1.58
N THR A 256 -11.54 15.86 -0.80
CA THR A 256 -11.70 15.93 0.67
C THR A 256 -10.36 16.24 1.34
N ARG A 257 -10.14 17.52 1.67
CA ARG A 257 -8.91 17.98 2.33
C ARG A 257 -8.95 17.75 3.86
N PRO A 258 -7.78 17.52 4.52
CA PRO A 258 -6.46 17.34 3.92
C PRO A 258 -6.35 16.01 3.17
N LEU A 259 -5.77 16.01 1.97
CA LEU A 259 -5.63 14.79 1.15
C LEU A 259 -4.65 13.80 1.79
N ASN A 260 -3.53 14.32 2.28
CA ASN A 260 -2.43 13.51 2.81
C ASN A 260 -2.36 13.58 4.34
N VAL A 261 -3.06 12.65 4.98
CA VAL A 261 -2.96 12.45 6.44
C VAL A 261 -2.12 11.20 6.66
N PRO A 262 -0.92 11.32 7.28
CA PRO A 262 -0.12 10.17 7.68
C PRO A 262 -0.94 9.17 8.50
N LEU A 263 -0.71 7.88 8.24
CA LEU A 263 -1.21 6.83 9.12
C LEU A 263 -0.55 6.95 10.50
N ILE A 264 -1.33 6.66 11.54
CA ILE A 264 -0.88 6.72 12.93
C ILE A 264 -0.09 5.44 13.24
N SER A 265 1.10 5.60 13.83
CA SER A 265 1.88 4.46 14.33
C SER A 265 1.07 3.66 15.35
N ILE A 266 0.90 2.36 15.11
CA ILE A 266 0.28 1.48 16.11
C ILE A 266 1.16 1.36 17.35
N GLY A 267 2.49 1.38 17.20
CA GLY A 267 3.43 1.34 18.32
C GLY A 267 3.27 2.52 19.27
N GLU A 268 3.26 3.74 18.73
CA GLU A 268 3.03 4.97 19.52
C GLU A 268 1.62 5.03 20.13
N THR A 269 0.63 4.42 19.48
CA THR A 269 -0.74 4.31 20.02
C THR A 269 -0.79 3.39 21.24
N LEU A 270 -0.04 2.29 21.24
CA LEU A 270 -0.07 1.30 22.31
C LEU A 270 0.74 1.71 23.54
N LEU A 271 1.81 2.47 23.36
CA LEU A 271 2.69 2.89 24.44
C LEU A 271 1.97 3.52 25.66
N PRO A 272 1.12 4.57 25.51
CA PRO A 272 0.44 5.15 26.65
C PRO A 272 -0.55 4.19 27.33
N ILE A 273 -1.02 3.16 26.63
CA ILE A 273 -1.86 2.10 27.22
C ILE A 273 -1.00 1.17 28.06
N ILE A 274 0.19 0.81 27.59
CA ILE A 274 1.15 0.01 28.36
C ILE A 274 1.49 0.72 29.67
N ASP A 275 1.82 2.01 29.61
CA ASP A 275 2.23 2.78 30.80
C ASP A 275 1.11 2.98 31.82
N LYS A 276 -0.15 3.07 31.39
CA LYS A 276 -1.30 3.37 32.28
C LYS A 276 -2.12 2.15 32.68
N GLN A 277 -2.22 1.16 31.81
CA GLN A 277 -3.16 0.03 31.91
C GLN A 277 -2.47 -1.33 31.80
N GLY A 278 -1.18 -1.36 31.49
CA GLY A 278 -0.40 -2.58 31.37
C GLY A 278 -0.44 -3.22 29.99
N ILE A 279 0.52 -4.13 29.77
CA ILE A 279 0.78 -4.78 28.48
C ILE A 279 -0.40 -5.61 27.97
N ASP A 280 -1.08 -6.35 28.84
CA ASP A 280 -2.22 -7.20 28.45
C ASP A 280 -3.35 -6.38 27.82
N GLN A 281 -3.60 -5.19 28.36
CA GLN A 281 -4.62 -4.29 27.83
C GLN A 281 -4.21 -3.71 26.48
N ALA A 282 -2.94 -3.35 26.31
CA ALA A 282 -2.41 -2.91 25.03
C ALA A 282 -2.52 -4.01 23.96
N VAL A 283 -2.16 -5.26 24.28
CA VAL A 283 -2.29 -6.41 23.36
C VAL A 283 -3.75 -6.65 22.96
N ARG A 284 -4.70 -6.58 23.91
CA ARG A 284 -6.14 -6.68 23.60
C ARG A 284 -6.61 -5.54 22.69
N TYR A 285 -6.15 -4.32 22.95
CA TYR A 285 -6.49 -3.16 22.14
C TYR A 285 -5.95 -3.29 20.71
N TYR A 286 -4.68 -3.68 20.54
CA TYR A 286 -4.09 -4.00 19.24
C TYR A 286 -4.93 -5.01 18.48
N ARG A 287 -5.23 -6.16 19.09
CA ARG A 287 -6.00 -7.24 18.44
C ARG A 287 -7.40 -6.80 18.04
N THR A 288 -8.00 -5.87 18.79
CA THR A 288 -9.29 -5.28 18.44
C THR A 288 -9.17 -4.40 17.20
N LEU A 289 -8.21 -3.47 17.19
CA LEU A 289 -7.98 -2.59 16.05
C LEU A 289 -7.60 -3.38 14.79
N TYR A 290 -6.69 -4.35 14.91
CA TYR A 290 -6.19 -5.13 13.78
C TYR A 290 -7.28 -5.96 13.09
N LYS A 291 -8.34 -6.37 13.80
CA LYS A 291 -9.49 -7.08 13.22
C LYS A 291 -10.49 -6.17 12.52
N GLN A 292 -10.45 -4.87 12.76
CA GLN A 292 -11.39 -3.92 12.19
C GLN A 292 -10.85 -3.36 10.87
N ASP A 293 -11.58 -3.57 9.78
CA ASP A 293 -11.18 -3.07 8.45
C ASP A 293 -10.92 -1.56 8.43
N GLN A 294 -11.73 -0.80 9.18
CA GLN A 294 -11.58 0.67 9.26
C GLN A 294 -10.25 1.10 9.88
N SER A 295 -9.72 0.33 10.82
CA SER A 295 -8.45 0.66 11.47
C SER A 295 -7.27 0.63 10.50
N HIS A 296 -7.32 -0.19 9.46
CA HIS A 296 -6.25 -0.29 8.45
C HIS A 296 -6.18 0.94 7.53
N PHE A 297 -7.16 1.83 7.58
CA PHE A 297 -7.12 3.15 6.92
C PHE A 297 -6.57 4.25 7.84
N ILE A 298 -6.41 3.98 9.13
CA ILE A 298 -6.05 4.96 10.16
C ILE A 298 -4.65 4.69 10.71
N TYR A 299 -4.32 3.42 10.94
CA TYR A 299 -3.08 3.00 11.59
C TYR A 299 -2.14 2.25 10.64
N THR A 300 -0.84 2.43 10.85
CA THR A 300 0.19 1.58 10.24
C THR A 300 0.31 0.30 11.06
N PHE A 301 0.01 -0.84 10.43
CA PHE A 301 0.24 -2.17 11.00
C PHE A 301 1.38 -2.85 10.25
N ASP A 302 2.57 -2.82 10.83
CA ASP A 302 3.71 -3.60 10.35
C ASP A 302 4.59 -4.07 11.51
N SER A 303 5.53 -4.95 11.20
CA SER A 303 6.47 -5.47 12.19
C SER A 303 7.42 -4.40 12.73
N GLN A 304 7.75 -3.38 11.95
CA GLN A 304 8.69 -2.32 12.33
C GLN A 304 8.09 -1.42 13.42
N GLU A 305 6.80 -1.11 13.36
CA GLU A 305 6.08 -0.33 14.36
C GLU A 305 6.06 -1.04 15.72
N LEU A 306 5.73 -2.33 15.73
CA LEU A 306 5.74 -3.15 16.94
C LEU A 306 7.16 -3.38 17.47
N ASN A 307 8.13 -3.63 16.59
CA ASN A 307 9.53 -3.78 16.98
C ASN A 307 10.07 -2.48 17.58
N SER A 308 9.76 -1.32 17.02
CA SER A 308 10.20 -0.02 17.54
C SER A 308 9.67 0.24 18.95
N LEU A 309 8.41 -0.13 19.20
CA LEU A 309 7.81 -0.12 20.53
C LEU A 309 8.54 -1.08 21.48
N ALA A 310 8.78 -2.32 21.05
CA ALA A 310 9.49 -3.30 21.87
C ALA A 310 10.93 -2.86 22.20
N ASP A 311 11.67 -2.36 21.22
CA ASP A 311 13.01 -1.80 21.40
C ASP A 311 13.03 -0.64 22.39
N ARG A 312 11.99 0.20 22.38
CA ARG A 312 11.81 1.24 23.39
C ARG A 312 11.64 0.64 24.78
N LEU A 313 10.77 -0.36 24.93
CA LEU A 313 10.57 -1.06 26.21
C LEU A 313 11.85 -1.74 26.70
N VAL A 314 12.68 -2.29 25.80
CA VAL A 314 14.01 -2.83 26.14
C VAL A 314 14.90 -1.74 26.74
N ARG A 315 14.98 -0.56 26.09
CA ARG A 315 15.76 0.58 26.61
C ARG A 315 15.25 1.07 27.98
N GLU A 316 13.94 0.97 28.21
CA GLU A 316 13.29 1.26 29.49
C GLU A 316 13.42 0.12 30.52
N LYS A 317 14.17 -0.95 30.20
CA LYS A 317 14.36 -2.15 31.03
C LYS A 317 13.06 -2.96 31.33
N LYS A 318 11.97 -2.68 30.60
CA LYS A 318 10.70 -3.42 30.63
C LYS A 318 10.79 -4.67 29.73
N LEU A 319 11.70 -5.59 30.07
CA LEU A 319 12.08 -6.70 29.19
C LEU A 319 10.94 -7.71 28.96
N ASN A 320 10.11 -7.96 29.97
CA ASN A 320 8.97 -8.89 29.83
C ASN A 320 7.92 -8.34 28.86
N GLU A 321 7.62 -7.05 28.94
CA GLU A 321 6.70 -6.35 28.07
C GLU A 321 7.23 -6.29 26.63
N ALA A 322 8.54 -6.01 26.46
CA ALA A 322 9.19 -6.07 25.16
C ALA A 322 9.04 -7.44 24.49
N VAL A 323 9.29 -8.53 25.23
CA VAL A 323 9.07 -9.90 24.74
C VAL A 323 7.63 -10.09 24.28
N GLN A 324 6.63 -9.62 25.04
CA GLN A 324 5.23 -9.75 24.65
C GLN A 324 4.89 -8.99 23.36
N ILE A 325 5.45 -7.79 23.16
CA ILE A 325 5.25 -7.04 21.91
C ILE A 325 5.96 -7.73 20.73
N TYR A 326 7.16 -8.27 20.92
CA TYR A 326 7.82 -9.06 19.88
C TYR A 326 7.02 -10.31 19.48
N LEU A 327 6.49 -11.03 20.47
CA LEU A 327 5.63 -12.19 20.22
C LEU A 327 4.31 -11.80 19.53
N LEU A 328 3.73 -10.64 19.90
CA LEU A 328 2.58 -10.08 19.19
C LEU A 328 2.92 -9.78 17.72
N SER A 329 4.07 -9.15 17.45
CA SER A 329 4.54 -8.90 16.09
C SER A 329 4.68 -10.20 15.30
N LEU A 330 5.31 -11.23 15.89
CA LEU A 330 5.52 -12.52 15.22
C LEU A 330 4.22 -13.31 15.00
N SER A 331 3.15 -13.01 15.75
CA SER A 331 1.84 -13.64 15.52
C SER A 331 1.19 -13.18 14.23
N GLU A 332 1.52 -11.98 13.74
CA GLU A 332 0.99 -11.39 12.51
C GLU A 332 2.03 -11.35 11.36
N PHE A 333 3.31 -11.29 11.71
CA PHE A 333 4.45 -11.12 10.81
C PHE A 333 5.53 -12.17 11.08
N SER A 334 5.15 -13.44 11.00
CA SER A 334 6.00 -14.61 11.30
C SER A 334 7.24 -14.75 10.42
N TRP A 335 7.31 -13.99 9.33
CA TRP A 335 8.45 -13.93 8.42
C TRP A 335 9.55 -12.95 8.85
N SER A 336 9.30 -12.11 9.86
CA SER A 336 10.24 -11.06 10.24
C SER A 336 11.47 -11.62 10.98
N SER A 337 12.52 -11.92 10.21
CA SER A 337 13.85 -12.28 10.73
C SER A 337 14.35 -11.25 11.74
N GLY A 338 14.20 -9.95 11.46
CA GLY A 338 14.59 -8.88 12.37
C GLY A 338 13.86 -8.89 13.72
N THR A 339 12.58 -9.27 13.73
CA THR A 339 11.81 -9.44 14.98
C THR A 339 12.36 -10.62 15.79
N TYR A 340 12.64 -11.77 15.17
CA TYR A 340 13.25 -12.91 15.85
C TYR A 340 14.64 -12.58 16.41
N TYR A 341 15.47 -11.86 15.65
CA TYR A 341 16.76 -11.39 16.13
C TYR A 341 16.63 -10.52 17.38
N SER A 342 15.73 -9.53 17.34
CA SER A 342 15.53 -8.60 18.45
C SER A 342 14.91 -9.28 19.69
N LEU A 343 14.03 -10.25 19.47
CA LEU A 343 13.52 -11.13 20.52
C LEU A 343 14.64 -11.97 21.16
N GLY A 344 15.56 -12.51 20.34
CA GLY A 344 16.73 -13.24 20.83
C GLY A 344 17.66 -12.38 21.68
N ASN A 345 17.95 -11.15 21.24
CA ASN A 345 18.72 -10.17 22.02
C ASN A 345 18.05 -9.91 23.37
N THR A 346 16.74 -9.74 23.37
CA THR A 346 15.97 -9.50 24.60
C THR A 346 16.01 -10.70 25.54
N TYR A 347 15.85 -11.93 25.03
CA TYR A 347 16.00 -13.13 25.87
C TYR A 347 17.41 -13.29 26.44
N ALA A 348 18.45 -12.96 25.68
CA ALA A 348 19.83 -12.99 26.15
C ALA A 348 20.04 -12.00 27.31
N LEU A 349 19.50 -10.78 27.22
CA LEU A 349 19.53 -9.78 28.30
C LEU A 349 18.80 -10.28 29.58
N MET A 350 17.82 -11.14 29.43
CA MET A 350 17.08 -11.76 30.53
C MET A 350 17.76 -13.02 31.09
N GLY A 351 18.92 -13.43 30.55
CA GLY A 351 19.58 -14.69 30.91
C GLY A 351 18.85 -15.95 30.42
N LYS A 352 17.86 -15.82 29.54
CA LYS A 352 17.07 -16.94 29.00
C LYS A 352 17.78 -17.55 27.78
N THR A 353 18.98 -18.09 28.00
CA THR A 353 19.90 -18.54 26.94
C THR A 353 19.27 -19.48 25.92
N GLN A 354 18.48 -20.47 26.36
CA GLN A 354 17.88 -21.43 25.43
C GLN A 354 16.85 -20.77 24.49
N LEU A 355 16.02 -19.85 25.02
CA LEU A 355 15.06 -19.11 24.19
C LEU A 355 15.77 -18.14 23.23
N ALA A 356 16.87 -17.52 23.67
CA ALA A 356 17.67 -16.67 22.82
C ALA A 356 18.26 -17.45 21.63
N ARG A 357 18.83 -18.64 21.89
CA ARG A 357 19.34 -19.53 20.82
C ARG A 357 18.24 -19.90 19.83
N GLN A 358 17.06 -20.31 20.30
CA GLN A 358 15.93 -20.64 19.44
C GLN A 358 15.51 -19.47 18.54
N ALA A 359 15.42 -18.26 19.11
CA ALA A 359 15.05 -17.07 18.36
C ALA A 359 16.10 -16.71 17.29
N TYR A 360 17.39 -16.74 17.62
CA TYR A 360 18.45 -16.50 16.63
C TYR A 360 18.47 -17.56 15.53
N THR A 361 18.33 -18.84 15.88
CA THR A 361 18.22 -19.92 14.87
C THR A 361 17.06 -19.65 13.92
N ARG A 362 15.90 -19.25 14.43
CA ARG A 362 14.75 -18.93 13.59
C ARG A 362 14.99 -17.70 12.69
N SER A 363 15.65 -16.67 13.23
CA SER A 363 16.08 -15.51 12.45
C SER A 363 16.95 -15.89 11.26
N ILE A 364 17.92 -16.80 11.47
CA ILE A 364 18.85 -17.31 10.44
C ILE A 364 18.13 -18.20 9.42
N GLN A 365 17.17 -19.02 9.85
CA GLN A 365 16.36 -19.83 8.93
C GLN A 365 15.56 -18.97 7.94
N LEU A 366 15.03 -17.84 8.40
CA LEU A 366 14.25 -16.91 7.58
C LEU A 366 15.14 -16.00 6.71
N SER A 367 16.30 -15.63 7.23
CA SER A 367 17.30 -14.85 6.50
C SER A 367 18.69 -15.44 6.74
N PRO A 368 19.13 -16.37 5.87
CA PRO A 368 20.44 -17.00 5.98
C PRO A 368 21.62 -16.01 5.98
N ASP A 369 21.42 -14.78 5.49
CA ASP A 369 22.44 -13.74 5.43
C ASP A 369 22.48 -12.82 6.65
N ASN A 370 21.63 -13.06 7.66
CA ASN A 370 21.61 -12.29 8.91
C ASN A 370 22.88 -12.59 9.75
N LYS A 371 23.94 -11.81 9.52
CA LYS A 371 25.26 -11.98 10.16
C LYS A 371 25.19 -11.70 11.65
N GLU A 372 24.38 -10.73 12.05
CA GLU A 372 24.20 -10.31 13.43
C GLU A 372 23.60 -11.44 14.27
N ALA A 373 22.59 -12.14 13.75
CA ALA A 373 21.99 -13.30 14.41
C ALA A 373 22.98 -14.47 14.54
N LYS A 374 23.78 -14.74 13.49
CA LYS A 374 24.83 -15.77 13.54
C LYS A 374 25.85 -15.46 14.63
N GLN A 375 26.39 -14.24 14.65
CA GLN A 375 27.36 -13.80 15.65
C GLN A 375 26.78 -13.86 17.08
N ALA A 376 25.52 -13.48 17.26
CA ALA A 376 24.87 -13.55 18.56
C ALA A 376 24.69 -14.99 19.05
N LEU A 377 24.34 -15.92 18.13
CA LEU A 377 24.22 -17.34 18.43
C LEU A 377 25.57 -17.98 18.78
N ASP A 378 26.64 -17.63 18.06
CA ASP A 378 28.00 -18.11 18.33
C ASP A 378 28.49 -17.65 19.71
N LYS A 379 28.26 -16.38 20.05
CA LYS A 379 28.60 -15.83 21.37
C LYS A 379 27.92 -16.58 22.51
N LEU A 380 26.64 -16.94 22.35
CA LEU A 380 25.93 -17.73 23.36
C LEU A 380 26.43 -19.17 23.46
N SER A 381 27.04 -19.71 22.39
CA SER A 381 27.54 -21.08 22.36
C SER A 381 28.92 -21.23 23.01
N ASN A 382 29.64 -20.12 23.15
CA ASN A 382 30.95 -20.03 23.80
C ASN A 382 30.89 -19.55 25.25
N GLN A 383 29.68 -19.42 25.81
CA GLN A 383 29.37 -19.15 27.23
C GLN A 383 28.78 -20.43 27.84
#